data_AF-A0A7K9Y1F6-F1
#
_entry.id   AF-A0A7K9Y1F6-F1
#
_cell.length_a   1.000
_cell.length_b   1.000
_cell.length_c   1.000
_cell.angle_alpha   90.00
_cell.angle_beta   90.00
_cell.angle_gamma   90.00
#
_symmetry.space_group_name_H-M   'P 1'
#
loop_
_entity.id
_entity.type
_entity.pdbx_description
1 polymer ?
#
loop_
_entity_poly.entity_id
_entity_poly.type
_entity_poly.pdbx_seq_one_letter_code
_entity_poly.pdbx_strand_id
1 'polypeptide(L)'
;IWEYFHNVLLQEYARERNGVNVISGPVFDYNYDGHFDTLDEIKLHVNNTEIPVPTHYFVVLTSCKNNSFTPLNCSGSLDVLSFIIPHRPDNTESCAENKTLSEWVEERVRAHSARVRDVELLTGLDFYQEREEPISEILQLKTFLPVFETEI
;
A
#
# COMPACT_ATOMS: atom_id res chain seq x y z
N ILE A 1 -11.06 8.31 2.12
CA ILE A 1 -9.73 7.85 1.65
C ILE A 1 -9.89 6.67 0.68
N TRP A 2 -10.30 5.49 1.16
CA TRP A 2 -10.30 4.26 0.35
C TRP A 2 -11.10 4.35 -0.96
N GLU A 3 -12.31 4.92 -0.92
CA GLU A 3 -13.14 5.13 -2.11
C GLU A 3 -12.47 6.05 -3.14
N TYR A 4 -11.93 7.19 -2.70
CA TYR A 4 -11.23 8.13 -3.56
C TYR A 4 -9.96 7.52 -4.17
N PHE A 5 -9.21 6.73 -3.38
CA PHE A 5 -8.04 6.01 -3.89
C PHE A 5 -8.43 5.08 -5.04
N HIS A 6 -9.47 4.24 -4.90
CA HIS A 6 -9.83 3.26 -5.93
C HIS A 6 -10.55 3.89 -7.14
N ASN A 7 -11.38 4.91 -6.90
CA ASN A 7 -12.19 5.52 -7.96
C ASN A 7 -11.46 6.62 -8.73
N VAL A 8 -10.40 7.22 -8.16
CA VAL A 8 -9.67 8.34 -8.78
C VAL A 8 -8.19 7.98 -8.93
N LEU A 9 -7.44 7.90 -7.82
CA LEU A 9 -5.97 7.76 -7.86
C LEU A 9 -5.51 6.48 -8.59
N LEU A 10 -6.19 5.36 -8.34
CA LEU A 10 -5.85 4.09 -8.98
C LEU A 10 -6.04 4.13 -10.50
N GLN A 11 -7.05 4.85 -10.98
CA GLN A 11 -7.28 5.02 -12.43
C GLN A 11 -6.18 5.89 -13.05
N GLU A 12 -5.73 6.93 -12.33
CA GLU A 12 -4.62 7.79 -12.76
C GLU A 12 -3.32 7.00 -12.81
N TYR A 13 -2.96 6.27 -11.74
CA TYR A 13 -1.78 5.40 -11.73
C TYR A 13 -1.82 4.34 -12.83
N ALA A 14 -2.98 3.72 -13.07
CA ALA A 14 -3.13 2.73 -14.14
C ALA A 14 -2.91 3.35 -15.52
N ARG A 15 -3.44 4.56 -15.77
CA ARG A 15 -3.27 5.27 -17.04
C ARG A 15 -1.81 5.68 -17.27
N GLU A 16 -1.16 6.20 -16.24
CA GLU A 16 0.23 6.69 -16.34
C GLU A 16 1.25 5.57 -16.53
N ARG A 17 0.98 4.40 -15.93
CA ARG A 17 1.92 3.27 -15.86
C ARG A 17 1.61 2.15 -16.86
N ASN A 18 0.68 2.37 -17.79
CA ASN A 18 0.20 1.38 -18.76
C ASN A 18 -0.29 0.07 -18.09
N GLY A 19 -1.14 0.24 -17.08
CA GLY A 19 -1.67 -0.82 -16.25
C GLY A 19 -0.89 -1.01 -14.95
N VAL A 20 -1.59 -1.48 -13.93
CA VAL A 20 -1.03 -1.81 -12.61
C VAL A 20 -1.60 -3.14 -12.14
N ASN A 21 -0.74 -4.01 -11.61
CA ASN A 21 -1.18 -5.10 -10.75
C ASN A 21 -1.43 -4.53 -9.35
N VAL A 22 -2.52 -4.95 -8.72
CA VAL A 22 -2.96 -4.44 -7.41
C VAL A 22 -3.12 -5.60 -6.46
N ILE A 23 -2.42 -5.54 -5.33
CA ILE A 23 -2.65 -6.42 -4.19
C ILE A 23 -2.97 -5.53 -2.99
N SER A 24 -4.05 -5.82 -2.28
CA SER A 24 -4.45 -5.08 -1.08
C SER A 24 -5.00 -6.01 -0.02
N GLY A 25 -4.93 -5.57 1.23
CA GLY A 25 -5.39 -6.37 2.35
C GLY A 25 -5.31 -5.65 3.69
N PRO A 26 -5.82 -6.29 4.76
CA PRO A 26 -5.76 -5.76 6.12
C PRO A 26 -4.37 -5.99 6.73
N VAL A 27 -4.07 -5.18 7.75
CA VAL A 27 -2.93 -5.34 8.66
C VAL A 27 -3.44 -5.34 10.09
N PHE A 28 -2.93 -6.25 10.92
CA PHE A 28 -3.21 -6.32 12.35
C PHE A 28 -1.87 -6.19 13.09
N ASP A 29 -1.67 -5.03 13.70
CA ASP A 29 -0.48 -4.65 14.48
C ASP A 29 -0.95 -3.74 15.64
N TYR A 30 -1.50 -4.38 16.67
CA TYR A 30 -2.06 -3.80 17.90
C TYR A 30 -1.01 -3.68 19.01
N ASN A 31 0.14 -4.34 18.87
CA ASN A 31 1.28 -4.18 19.76
C ASN A 31 2.27 -3.11 19.26
N TYR A 32 2.12 -2.66 18.00
CA TYR A 32 2.86 -1.60 17.32
C TYR A 32 4.36 -1.91 17.13
N ASP A 33 4.71 -3.19 16.96
CA ASP A 33 6.09 -3.64 16.79
C ASP A 33 6.52 -3.74 15.32
N GLY A 34 5.61 -3.45 14.38
CA GLY A 34 5.87 -3.51 12.94
C GLY A 34 5.84 -4.91 12.35
N HIS A 35 5.31 -5.90 13.07
CA HIS A 35 5.12 -7.28 12.62
C HIS A 35 3.64 -7.67 12.68
N PHE A 36 3.31 -8.79 12.03
CA PHE A 36 1.96 -9.34 12.13
C PHE A 36 1.68 -9.86 13.54
N ASP A 37 0.51 -9.54 14.06
CA ASP A 37 0.01 -10.05 15.33
C ASP A 37 -0.49 -11.50 15.23
N THR A 38 -0.43 -12.18 16.37
CA THR A 38 -1.22 -13.38 16.64
C THR A 38 -2.69 -13.04 16.93
N LEU A 39 -3.59 -14.02 16.84
CA LEU A 39 -5.04 -13.79 17.02
C LEU A 39 -5.39 -13.25 18.41
N ASP A 40 -4.65 -13.62 19.44
CA ASP A 40 -4.84 -13.18 20.82
C ASP A 40 -4.37 -11.75 21.09
N GLU A 41 -3.52 -11.19 20.22
CA GLU A 41 -3.06 -9.81 20.30
C GLU A 41 -4.07 -8.80 19.72
N ILE A 42 -5.07 -9.27 18.95
CA ILE A 42 -6.11 -8.43 18.35
C ILE A 42 -7.05 -7.87 19.43
N LYS A 43 -7.09 -6.54 19.57
CA LYS A 43 -7.83 -5.86 20.66
C LYS A 43 -9.21 -5.35 20.26
N LEU A 44 -9.45 -5.05 18.98
CA LEU A 44 -10.68 -4.40 18.52
C LEU A 44 -11.42 -5.28 17.50
N HIS A 45 -12.72 -5.40 17.73
CA HIS A 45 -13.66 -6.14 16.89
C HIS A 45 -14.85 -5.26 16.56
N VAL A 46 -15.55 -5.56 15.46
CA VAL A 46 -16.79 -4.87 15.10
C VAL A 46 -17.83 -5.14 16.19
N ASN A 47 -18.52 -4.09 16.64
CA ASN A 47 -19.48 -4.16 17.75
C ASN A 47 -20.45 -5.35 17.62
N ASN A 48 -20.55 -6.14 18.70
CA ASN A 48 -21.40 -7.33 18.79
C ASN A 48 -21.02 -8.47 17.82
N THR A 49 -19.77 -8.54 17.36
CA THR A 49 -19.27 -9.61 16.50
C THR A 49 -17.85 -10.04 16.89
N GLU A 50 -17.37 -11.14 16.31
CA GLU A 50 -15.98 -11.59 16.39
C GLU A 50 -15.16 -11.16 15.17
N ILE A 51 -15.63 -10.19 14.38
CA ILE A 51 -14.93 -9.73 13.18
C ILE A 51 -13.82 -8.76 13.60
N PRO A 52 -12.54 -9.08 13.38
CA PRO A 52 -11.44 -8.24 13.82
C PRO A 52 -11.34 -6.98 12.97
N VAL A 53 -11.01 -5.85 13.61
CA VAL A 53 -10.81 -4.58 12.92
C VAL A 53 -9.33 -4.44 12.57
N PRO A 54 -8.94 -4.18 11.32
CA PRO A 54 -7.52 -3.95 10.98
C PRO A 54 -7.00 -2.64 11.58
N THR A 55 -5.72 -2.59 11.96
CA THR A 55 -5.06 -1.34 12.38
C THR A 55 -4.65 -0.50 11.17
N HIS A 56 -4.31 -1.17 10.05
CA HIS A 56 -4.00 -0.52 8.77
C HIS A 56 -4.60 -1.33 7.61
N TYR A 57 -4.60 -0.71 6.43
CA TYR A 57 -4.79 -1.41 5.15
C TYR A 57 -3.59 -1.17 4.27
N PHE A 58 -3.06 -2.23 3.67
CA PHE A 58 -1.97 -2.12 2.71
C PHE A 58 -2.49 -2.13 1.27
N VAL A 59 -1.76 -1.45 0.39
CA VAL A 59 -1.91 -1.55 -1.07
C VAL A 59 -0.52 -1.62 -1.66
N VAL A 60 -0.25 -2.64 -2.49
CA VAL A 60 0.95 -2.79 -3.29
C VAL A 60 0.54 -2.70 -4.76
N LEU A 61 1.02 -1.66 -5.44
CA LEU A 61 0.86 -1.45 -6.87
C LEU A 61 2.15 -1.86 -7.57
N THR A 62 2.04 -2.72 -8.57
CA THR A 62 3.20 -3.15 -9.38
C THR A 62 2.98 -2.82 -10.84
N SER A 63 3.95 -2.17 -11.47
CA SER A 63 3.98 -1.87 -12.90
C SER A 63 5.35 -2.18 -13.50
N CYS A 64 5.53 -1.87 -14.78
CA CYS A 64 6.85 -1.89 -15.41
C CYS A 64 7.51 -0.53 -15.30
N LYS A 65 8.84 -0.49 -15.11
CA LYS A 65 9.59 0.76 -15.27
C LYS A 65 9.52 1.32 -16.69
N ASN A 66 9.41 0.43 -17.68
CA ASN A 66 9.18 0.81 -19.06
C ASN A 66 7.69 0.73 -19.37
N ASN A 67 7.03 1.89 -19.45
CA ASN A 67 5.59 2.01 -19.70
C ASN A 67 5.16 1.52 -21.10
N SER A 68 6.09 1.13 -21.98
CA SER A 68 5.75 0.41 -23.22
C SER A 68 5.26 -1.01 -22.97
N PHE A 69 5.55 -1.58 -21.79
CA PHE A 69 5.08 -2.90 -21.36
C PHE A 69 4.01 -2.78 -20.29
N THR A 70 3.15 -3.80 -20.21
CA THR A 70 2.14 -3.93 -19.15
C THR A 70 2.70 -4.78 -18.00
N PRO A 71 2.11 -4.75 -16.80
CA PRO A 71 2.55 -5.58 -15.68
C PRO A 71 2.60 -7.09 -15.99
N LEU A 72 1.78 -7.56 -16.94
CA LEU A 72 1.70 -8.98 -17.32
C LEU A 72 2.86 -9.44 -18.21
N ASN A 73 3.44 -8.55 -19.01
CA ASN A 73 4.47 -8.89 -20.01
C ASN A 73 5.72 -8.03 -19.84
N CYS A 74 6.07 -7.75 -18.59
CA CYS A 74 7.19 -6.88 -18.24
C CYS A 74 8.53 -7.47 -18.69
N SER A 75 9.07 -6.98 -19.80
CA SER A 75 10.41 -7.30 -20.28
C SER A 75 11.40 -6.27 -19.71
N GLY A 76 11.72 -6.42 -18.41
CA GLY A 76 12.61 -5.51 -17.68
C GLY A 76 12.25 -5.43 -16.19
N SER A 77 12.85 -4.47 -15.50
CA SER A 77 12.64 -4.28 -14.06
C SER A 77 11.22 -3.81 -13.76
N LEU A 78 10.63 -4.40 -12.72
CA LEU A 78 9.39 -3.94 -12.12
C LEU A 78 9.58 -2.57 -11.46
N ASP A 79 8.48 -1.84 -11.38
CA ASP A 79 8.33 -0.65 -10.56
C ASP A 79 7.24 -0.91 -9.52
N VAL A 80 7.47 -0.47 -8.28
CA VAL A 80 6.58 -0.77 -7.17
C VAL A 80 6.24 0.48 -6.38
N LEU A 81 4.97 0.59 -6.01
CA LEU A 81 4.46 1.63 -5.15
C LEU A 81 3.58 0.98 -4.07
N SER A 82 4.02 1.06 -2.82
CA SER A 82 3.31 0.44 -1.70
C SER A 82 2.91 1.47 -0.67
N PHE A 83 1.77 1.22 -0.03
CA PHE A 83 1.20 2.07 1.01
C PHE A 83 0.73 1.23 2.19
N ILE A 84 0.92 1.74 3.41
CA ILE A 84 0.34 1.18 4.64
C ILE A 84 -0.51 2.29 5.28
N ILE A 85 -1.80 2.29 4.98
CA ILE A 85 -2.71 3.39 5.32
C ILE A 85 -3.33 3.13 6.70
N PRO A 86 -3.19 4.03 7.69
CA PRO A 86 -3.81 3.88 9.01
C PRO A 86 -5.33 3.80 8.93
N HIS A 87 -5.90 2.79 9.59
CA HIS A 87 -7.34 2.65 9.72
C HIS A 87 -7.83 3.38 10.97
N ARG A 88 -8.26 4.63 10.78
CA ARG A 88 -8.71 5.52 11.85
C ARG A 88 -10.20 5.85 11.75
N PRO A 89 -10.88 6.15 12.87
CA PRO A 89 -12.29 6.55 12.88
C PRO A 89 -12.53 7.96 12.32
N ASP A 90 -11.48 8.77 12.20
CA ASP A 90 -11.52 10.15 11.71
C ASP A 90 -10.33 10.45 10.77
N ASN A 91 -10.38 11.60 10.11
CA ASN A 91 -9.31 12.08 9.22
C ASN A 91 -8.58 13.31 9.81
N THR A 92 -8.49 13.40 11.14
CA THR A 92 -7.87 14.56 11.83
C THR A 92 -6.42 14.78 11.43
N GLU A 93 -5.70 13.69 11.12
CA GLU A 93 -4.33 13.73 10.61
C GLU A 93 -4.20 14.65 9.39
N SER A 94 -5.25 14.73 8.55
CA SER A 94 -5.27 15.49 7.28
C SER A 94 -5.76 16.92 7.42
N CYS A 95 -6.26 17.30 8.60
CA CYS A 95 -6.97 18.57 8.79
C CYS A 95 -7.97 18.80 7.63
N ALA A 96 -8.77 17.77 7.31
CA ALA A 96 -9.61 17.71 6.12
C ALA A 96 -10.84 18.65 6.18
N GLU A 97 -10.98 19.43 7.25
CA GLU A 97 -12.06 20.40 7.39
C GLU A 97 -12.00 21.44 6.27
N ASN A 98 -13.12 21.64 5.58
CA ASN A 98 -13.26 22.55 4.44
C ASN A 98 -12.38 22.23 3.21
N LYS A 99 -11.79 21.03 3.13
CA LYS A 99 -11.05 20.55 1.94
C LYS A 99 -11.86 19.51 1.16
N THR A 100 -11.78 19.58 -0.16
CA THR A 100 -12.25 18.53 -1.08
C THR A 100 -11.33 17.31 -1.02
N LEU A 101 -11.83 16.12 -1.40
CA LEU A 101 -11.05 14.88 -1.33
C LEU A 101 -9.75 14.94 -2.15
N SER A 102 -9.77 15.62 -3.30
CA SER A 102 -8.60 15.82 -4.16
C SER A 102 -7.48 16.61 -3.50
N GLU A 103 -7.79 17.47 -2.53
CA GLU A 103 -6.80 18.36 -1.93
C GLU A 103 -5.99 17.70 -0.80
N TRP A 104 -6.42 16.56 -0.27
CA TRP A 104 -5.76 15.98 0.91
C TRP A 104 -5.60 14.45 0.88
N VAL A 105 -6.42 13.71 0.12
CA VAL A 105 -6.34 12.25 0.14
C VAL A 105 -5.02 11.77 -0.46
N GLU A 106 -4.58 12.37 -1.56
CA GLU A 106 -3.32 11.98 -2.19
C GLU A 106 -2.12 12.31 -1.29
N GLU A 107 -2.09 13.50 -0.68
CA GLU A 107 -1.06 13.87 0.30
C GLU A 107 -0.99 12.87 1.45
N ARG A 108 -2.15 12.53 2.04
CA ARG A 108 -2.26 11.52 3.11
C ARG A 108 -1.72 10.17 2.68
N VAL A 109 -2.10 9.67 1.50
CA VAL A 109 -1.68 8.34 1.03
C VAL A 109 -0.19 8.33 0.70
N ARG A 110 0.34 9.36 0.03
CA ARG A 110 1.76 9.49 -0.30
C ARG A 110 2.65 9.53 0.95
N ALA A 111 2.21 10.23 2.01
CA ALA A 111 2.89 10.28 3.29
C ALA A 111 2.99 8.91 4.00
N HIS A 112 2.08 7.99 3.68
CA HIS A 112 2.03 6.62 4.19
C HIS A 112 2.56 5.59 3.17
N SER A 113 3.47 6.02 2.30
CA SER A 113 4.22 5.10 1.45
C SER A 113 5.18 4.24 2.27
N ALA A 114 5.38 3.02 1.79
CA ALA A 114 6.16 2.02 2.49
C ALA A 114 6.95 1.16 1.51
N ARG A 115 7.92 0.41 2.03
CA ARG A 115 8.58 -0.65 1.25
C ARG A 115 7.64 -1.84 1.16
N VAL A 116 7.75 -2.66 0.12
CA VAL A 116 7.07 -3.97 0.09
C VAL A 116 7.49 -4.79 1.31
N ARG A 117 8.75 -4.67 1.73
CA ARG A 117 9.26 -5.37 2.91
C ARG A 117 8.52 -5.01 4.20
N ASP A 118 8.08 -3.76 4.34
CA ASP A 118 7.29 -3.35 5.50
C ASP A 118 5.92 -4.02 5.50
N VAL A 119 5.29 -4.14 4.33
CA VAL A 119 4.04 -4.89 4.15
C VAL A 119 4.23 -6.36 4.50
N GLU A 120 5.31 -7.00 4.05
CA GLU A 120 5.60 -8.40 4.38
C GLU A 120 5.76 -8.63 5.89
N LEU A 121 6.49 -7.75 6.58
CA LEU A 121 6.67 -7.85 8.04
C LEU A 121 5.33 -7.76 8.76
N LEU A 122 4.49 -6.81 8.38
CA LEU A 122 3.17 -6.55 9.00
C LEU A 122 2.08 -7.57 8.66
N THR A 123 2.27 -8.39 7.62
CA THR A 123 1.24 -9.32 7.14
C THR A 123 1.66 -10.79 7.21
N GLY A 124 2.96 -11.08 7.37
CA GLY A 124 3.50 -12.43 7.26
C GLY A 124 3.47 -12.99 5.83
N LEU A 125 3.13 -12.17 4.83
CA LEU A 125 3.13 -12.56 3.41
C LEU A 125 4.54 -12.46 2.80
N ASP A 126 4.71 -13.11 1.66
CA ASP A 126 5.94 -13.09 0.87
C ASP A 126 5.61 -12.90 -0.62
N PHE A 127 5.97 -11.74 -1.18
CA PHE A 127 5.59 -11.35 -2.54
C PHE A 127 6.64 -11.75 -3.58
N TYR A 128 6.23 -11.83 -4.86
CA TYR A 128 7.10 -12.01 -6.04
C TYR A 128 7.92 -13.33 -6.09
N GLN A 129 7.47 -14.39 -5.42
CA GLN A 129 8.18 -15.68 -5.35
C GLN A 129 8.30 -16.42 -6.69
N GLU A 130 7.38 -16.19 -7.63
CA GLU A 130 7.35 -16.88 -8.94
C GLU A 130 8.10 -16.10 -10.05
N ARG A 131 8.87 -15.08 -9.69
CA ARG A 131 9.66 -14.29 -10.65
C ARG A 131 10.93 -15.05 -11.05
N GLU A 132 11.32 -14.90 -12.31
CA GLU A 132 12.52 -15.54 -12.87
C GLU A 132 13.80 -14.75 -12.60
N GLU A 133 13.68 -13.48 -12.17
CA GLU A 133 14.84 -12.65 -11.83
C GLU A 133 15.63 -13.17 -10.62
N PRO A 134 16.93 -12.83 -10.52
CA PRO A 134 17.74 -13.18 -9.36
C PRO A 134 17.13 -12.65 -8.05
N ILE A 135 17.19 -13.46 -6.98
CA ILE A 135 16.65 -13.10 -5.66
C ILE A 135 17.17 -11.75 -5.18
N SER A 136 18.43 -11.40 -5.46
CA SER A 136 19.01 -10.10 -5.09
C SER A 136 18.26 -8.92 -5.71
N GLU A 137 17.77 -9.04 -6.95
CA GLU A 137 16.99 -8.00 -7.62
C GLU A 137 15.59 -7.89 -7.02
N ILE A 138 14.98 -9.04 -6.68
CA ILE A 138 13.70 -9.06 -5.95
C ILE A 138 13.84 -8.40 -4.57
N LEU A 139 14.93 -8.65 -3.85
CA LEU A 139 15.20 -8.01 -2.56
C LEU A 139 15.43 -6.50 -2.69
N GLN A 140 16.12 -6.05 -3.75
CA GLN A 140 16.26 -4.62 -4.05
C GLN A 140 14.90 -3.98 -4.34
N LEU A 141 14.05 -4.65 -5.12
CA LEU A 141 12.68 -4.21 -5.38
C LEU A 141 11.88 -4.10 -4.07
N LYS A 142 11.97 -5.12 -3.20
CA LYS A 142 11.21 -5.16 -1.94
C LYS A 142 11.66 -4.11 -0.91
N THR A 143 12.93 -3.70 -0.96
CA THR A 143 13.51 -2.74 -0.02
C THR A 143 13.46 -1.30 -0.51
N PHE A 144 13.04 -1.07 -1.76
CA PHE A 144 12.80 0.26 -2.31
C PHE A 144 11.67 0.97 -1.56
N LEU A 145 11.92 2.22 -1.15
CA LEU A 145 10.93 3.12 -0.57
C LEU A 145 10.54 4.17 -1.62
N PRO A 146 9.27 4.23 -2.05
CA PRO A 146 8.80 5.30 -2.91
C PRO A 146 8.89 6.65 -2.20
N VAL A 147 9.42 7.67 -2.89
CA VAL A 147 9.46 9.05 -2.39
C VAL A 147 8.81 9.93 -3.42
N PHE A 148 7.93 10.82 -2.95
CA PHE A 148 7.24 11.80 -3.78
C PHE A 148 7.86 13.17 -3.53
N GLU A 149 8.14 13.92 -4.60
CA GLU A 149 8.55 15.30 -4.47
C GLU A 149 7.38 16.12 -3.90
N THR A 150 7.62 16.82 -2.80
CA THR A 150 6.72 17.87 -2.32
C THR A 150 6.99 19.11 -3.15
N GLU A 151 6.00 19.60 -3.89
CA GLU A 151 6.07 20.96 -4.43
C GLU A 151 6.18 21.92 -3.23
N ILE A 152 7.33 22.61 -3.12
CA ILE A 152 7.61 23.61 -2.08
C ILE A 152 7.11 24.97 -2.55
#